data_AF-A0A939BMJ8-F1
#
_entry.id   AF-A0A939BMJ8-F1
#
_cell.length_a   1.000
_cell.length_b   1.000
_cell.length_c   1.000
_cell.angle_alpha   90.00
_cell.angle_beta   90.00
_cell.angle_gamma   90.00
#
_symmetry.space_group_name_H-M   'P 1'
#
loop_
_entity.id
_entity.type
_entity.pdbx_description
1 polymer ?
#
loop_
_entity_poly.entity_id
_entity_poly.type
_entity_poly.pdbx_seq_one_letter_code
_entity_poly.pdbx_strand_id
1 'polypeptide(L)'
;MQVPWGEVKGYAEQVIPVIRSHSDNLIVVGTPTWSQDVDKAANNPINAHNIAYTLHFYAGTHGQYLRDKGNYAMSKGLALFATEWGTVNANGDGGVNYGGTEEWLNWMDQNNISWCNWSIHDKNEGASIFNPGGSLSESGKYLKDILHGSAPYAPWR
;
A
#
# COMPACT_ATOMS: atom_id res chain seq x y z
N MET A 1 18.00 5.06 6.33
CA MET A 1 18.02 6.54 6.36
C MET A 1 16.56 6.99 6.33
N GLN A 2 16.09 7.76 7.31
CA GLN A 2 14.70 8.20 7.38
C GLN A 2 14.61 9.58 6.74
N VAL A 3 13.94 9.69 5.60
CA VAL A 3 13.75 10.97 4.88
C VAL A 3 12.55 11.70 5.50
N PRO A 4 12.68 12.97 5.96
CA PRO A 4 11.56 13.73 6.52
C PRO A 4 10.46 14.02 5.48
N TRP A 5 9.21 14.20 5.93
CA TRP A 5 8.08 14.49 5.02
C TRP A 5 8.33 15.74 4.17
N GLY A 6 8.92 16.80 4.75
CA GLY A 6 9.22 18.03 4.01
C GLY A 6 10.14 17.81 2.79
N GLU A 7 11.07 16.86 2.87
CA GLU A 7 11.97 16.53 1.76
C GLU A 7 11.24 15.70 0.68
N VAL A 8 10.46 14.70 1.08
CA VAL A 8 9.61 13.92 0.15
C VAL A 8 8.62 14.84 -0.58
N LYS A 9 7.93 15.71 0.17
CA LYS A 9 7.02 16.72 -0.37
C LYS A 9 7.73 17.66 -1.33
N GLY A 10 8.89 18.21 -0.92
CA GLY A 10 9.65 19.13 -1.75
C GLY A 10 10.10 18.52 -3.07
N TYR A 11 10.52 17.25 -3.07
CA TYR A 11 10.80 16.50 -4.29
C TYR A 11 9.55 16.32 -5.16
N ALA A 12 8.44 15.86 -4.55
CA ALA A 12 7.19 15.62 -5.27
C ALA A 12 6.67 16.92 -5.93
N GLU A 13 6.70 18.05 -5.23
CA GLU A 13 6.25 19.34 -5.74
C GLU A 13 7.12 19.91 -6.87
N GLN A 14 8.36 19.42 -7.05
CA GLN A 14 9.17 19.72 -8.24
C GLN A 14 8.78 18.85 -9.45
N VAL A 15 8.44 17.59 -9.22
CA VAL A 15 8.12 16.63 -10.30
C VAL A 15 6.69 16.76 -10.80
N ILE A 16 5.73 17.02 -9.90
CA ILE A 16 4.29 17.07 -10.22
C ILE A 16 3.97 18.08 -11.34
N PRO A 17 4.48 19.33 -11.33
CA PRO A 17 4.19 20.29 -12.42
C PRO A 17 4.66 19.80 -13.79
N VAL A 18 5.76 19.06 -13.85
CA VAL A 18 6.26 18.45 -15.10
C VAL A 18 5.28 17.39 -15.59
N ILE A 19 4.84 16.48 -14.72
CA ILE A 19 3.82 15.47 -15.06
C ILE A 19 2.52 16.15 -15.52
N ARG A 20 2.08 17.19 -14.80
CA ARG A 20 0.82 17.91 -15.09
C ARG A 20 0.85 18.69 -16.40
N SER A 21 2.02 18.98 -16.96
CA SER A 21 2.13 19.53 -18.32
C SER A 21 1.80 18.50 -19.42
N HIS A 22 1.76 17.21 -19.07
CA HIS A 22 1.55 16.12 -20.03
C HIS A 22 0.36 15.20 -19.70
N SER A 23 -0.11 15.18 -18.44
CA SER A 23 -1.13 14.23 -18.00
C SER A 23 -1.84 14.66 -16.72
N ASP A 24 -3.14 14.37 -16.67
CA ASP A 24 -3.96 14.44 -15.45
C ASP A 24 -4.11 13.06 -14.77
N ASN A 25 -3.18 12.13 -15.00
CA ASN A 25 -3.22 10.82 -14.35
C ASN A 25 -3.06 10.95 -12.83
N LEU A 26 -3.57 9.95 -12.09
CA LEU A 26 -3.34 9.81 -10.65
C LEU A 26 -1.83 9.75 -10.37
N ILE A 27 -1.35 10.56 -9.43
CA ILE A 27 0.00 10.48 -8.90
C ILE A 27 -0.07 9.94 -7.48
N VAL A 28 0.61 8.83 -7.21
CA VAL A 28 0.71 8.27 -5.85
C VAL A 28 2.07 8.62 -5.27
N VAL A 29 2.08 9.30 -4.12
CA VAL A 29 3.32 9.79 -3.49
C VAL A 29 3.63 8.98 -2.22
N GLY A 30 4.90 8.59 -2.09
CA GLY A 30 5.44 7.96 -0.88
C GLY A 30 5.36 8.84 0.35
N THR A 31 5.48 8.24 1.52
CA THR A 31 5.63 8.97 2.79
C THR A 31 6.85 8.44 3.56
N PRO A 32 7.35 9.16 4.58
CA PRO A 32 8.48 8.67 5.37
C PRO A 32 8.23 7.29 6.00
N THR A 33 9.32 6.67 6.45
CA THR A 33 9.29 5.38 7.17
C THR A 33 8.70 4.27 6.28
N TRP A 34 9.29 4.05 5.10
CA TRP A 34 8.79 3.07 4.12
C TRP A 34 7.29 3.25 3.83
N SER A 35 6.88 4.48 3.55
CA SER A 35 5.47 4.82 3.27
C SER A 35 4.50 4.50 4.42
N GLN A 36 4.87 4.78 5.67
CA GLN A 36 4.00 4.54 6.84
C GLN A 36 3.48 5.81 7.50
N ASP A 37 4.09 6.96 7.20
CA ASP A 37 3.82 8.22 7.88
C ASP A 37 2.82 9.11 7.11
N VAL A 38 1.71 8.52 6.67
CA VAL A 38 0.60 9.22 6.00
C VAL A 38 -0.07 10.27 6.88
N ASP A 39 0.02 10.12 8.21
CA ASP A 39 -0.41 11.10 9.20
C ASP A 39 0.42 12.41 9.15
N LYS A 40 1.72 12.32 8.82
CA LYS A 40 2.56 13.50 8.61
C LYS A 40 2.19 14.22 7.33
N ALA A 41 1.91 13.48 6.25
CA ALA A 41 1.40 14.04 5.02
C ALA A 41 0.05 14.76 5.22
N ALA A 42 -0.82 14.20 6.06
CA ALA A 42 -2.12 14.78 6.41
C ALA A 42 -2.04 16.18 7.02
N ASN A 43 -0.98 16.43 7.79
CA ASN A 43 -0.76 17.72 8.44
C ASN A 43 -0.15 18.77 7.53
N ASN A 44 0.45 18.37 6.40
CA ASN A 44 1.06 19.28 5.43
C ASN A 44 0.98 18.68 4.02
N PRO A 45 -0.23 18.56 3.43
CA PRO A 45 -0.43 17.85 2.17
C PRO A 45 0.26 18.57 1.01
N ILE A 46 0.55 17.83 -0.07
CA ILE A 46 0.97 18.38 -1.35
C ILE A 46 -0.16 19.24 -1.93
N ASN A 47 0.18 20.44 -2.40
CA ASN A 47 -0.78 21.36 -2.99
C ASN A 47 -0.97 21.12 -4.49
N ALA A 48 -1.59 19.99 -4.86
CA ALA A 48 -1.93 19.65 -6.23
C ALA A 48 -3.19 18.76 -6.29
N HIS A 49 -3.80 18.65 -7.47
CA HIS A 49 -4.97 17.79 -7.70
C HIS A 49 -4.58 16.39 -8.19
N ASN A 50 -5.52 15.45 -8.04
CA ASN A 50 -5.39 14.05 -8.43
C ASN A 50 -4.13 13.38 -7.85
N ILE A 51 -3.93 13.58 -6.53
CA ILE A 51 -2.84 13.02 -5.73
C ILE A 51 -3.43 12.03 -4.73
N ALA A 52 -2.83 10.84 -4.65
CA ALA A 52 -3.02 9.91 -3.54
C ALA A 52 -1.70 9.67 -2.80
N TYR A 53 -1.77 9.12 -1.60
CA TYR A 53 -0.62 8.86 -0.75
C TYR A 53 -0.56 7.36 -0.46
N THR A 54 0.65 6.79 -0.51
CA THR A 54 0.79 5.36 -0.24
C THR A 54 1.00 5.05 1.23
N LEU A 55 0.33 3.99 1.67
CA LEU A 55 0.49 3.34 2.96
C LEU A 55 0.94 1.90 2.72
N HIS A 56 2.21 1.59 3.03
CA HIS A 56 2.74 0.23 2.90
C HIS A 56 2.65 -0.52 4.22
N PHE A 57 2.30 -1.80 4.15
CA PHE A 57 2.22 -2.64 5.34
C PHE A 57 2.58 -4.09 5.02
N TYR A 58 2.94 -4.82 6.06
CA TYR A 58 3.17 -6.27 6.03
C TYR A 58 2.44 -6.85 7.21
N ALA A 59 1.45 -7.71 6.97
CA ALA A 59 0.45 -8.14 7.96
C ALA A 59 1.07 -8.87 9.17
N GLY A 60 2.24 -9.50 9.01
CA GLY A 60 2.99 -10.10 10.11
C GLY A 60 3.63 -9.10 11.08
N THR A 61 3.81 -7.85 10.65
CA THR A 61 4.53 -6.81 11.42
C THR A 61 3.66 -5.61 11.79
N HIS A 62 2.75 -5.22 10.90
CA HIS A 62 1.98 -3.99 11.02
C HIS A 62 0.50 -4.30 11.27
N GLY A 63 -0.10 -3.64 12.27
CA GLY A 63 -1.48 -3.87 12.69
C GLY A 63 -2.26 -2.57 12.89
N GLN A 64 -3.14 -2.55 13.90
CA GLN A 64 -4.08 -1.45 14.14
C GLN A 64 -3.43 -0.07 14.19
N TYR A 65 -2.27 0.08 14.85
CA TYR A 65 -1.59 1.36 14.97
C TYR A 65 -1.29 2.03 13.62
N LEU A 66 -1.04 1.25 12.56
CA LEU A 66 -0.76 1.77 11.23
C LEU A 66 -2.06 2.09 10.49
N ARG A 67 -3.11 1.29 10.68
CA ARG A 67 -4.47 1.62 10.21
C ARG A 67 -4.99 2.91 10.84
N ASP A 68 -4.66 3.19 12.10
CA ASP A 68 -5.04 4.43 12.78
C ASP A 68 -4.41 5.67 12.13
N LYS A 69 -3.16 5.57 11.63
CA LYS A 69 -2.56 6.62 10.80
C LYS A 69 -3.31 6.81 9.48
N GLY A 70 -3.72 5.71 8.84
CA GLY A 70 -4.56 5.74 7.65
C GLY A 70 -5.91 6.42 7.89
N ASN A 71 -6.59 6.06 8.97
CA ASN A 71 -7.84 6.67 9.40
C ASN A 71 -7.68 8.17 9.64
N TYR A 72 -6.60 8.57 10.32
CA TYR A 72 -6.30 9.98 10.53
C TYR A 72 -6.10 10.73 9.21
N ALA A 73 -5.28 10.17 8.30
CA ALA A 73 -5.04 10.77 6.99
C ALA A 73 -6.33 10.95 6.18
N MET A 74 -7.19 9.94 6.12
CA MET A 74 -8.48 10.03 5.42
C MET A 74 -9.44 11.01 6.10
N SER A 75 -9.44 11.10 7.43
CA SER A 75 -10.23 12.12 8.15
C SER A 75 -9.81 13.57 7.85
N LYS A 76 -8.59 13.75 7.34
CA LYS A 76 -8.05 15.03 6.86
C LYS A 76 -8.26 15.24 5.36
N GLY A 77 -8.96 14.33 4.69
CA GLY A 77 -9.31 14.43 3.26
C GLY A 77 -8.27 13.86 2.31
N LEU A 78 -7.25 13.13 2.78
CA LEU A 78 -6.30 12.46 1.90
C LEU A 78 -6.91 11.20 1.27
N ALA A 79 -6.65 11.01 -0.03
CA ALA A 79 -6.86 9.73 -0.69
C ALA A 79 -5.66 8.80 -0.44
N LEU A 80 -5.94 7.54 -0.10
CA LEU A 80 -4.91 6.52 0.12
C LEU A 80 -4.92 5.46 -0.99
N PHE A 81 -3.74 4.94 -1.32
CA PHE A 81 -3.55 3.79 -2.21
C PHE A 81 -2.44 2.91 -1.63
N ALA A 82 -2.73 1.68 -1.22
CA ALA A 82 -1.71 0.76 -0.72
C ALA A 82 -0.92 0.12 -1.88
N THR A 83 0.05 0.86 -2.43
CA THR A 83 0.79 0.42 -3.64
C THR A 83 1.70 -0.79 -3.41
N GLU A 84 1.91 -1.16 -2.15
CA GLU A 84 2.61 -2.37 -1.75
C GLU A 84 2.05 -2.86 -0.41
N TRP A 85 1.80 -4.16 -0.31
CA TRP A 85 1.60 -4.83 0.97
C TRP A 85 1.93 -6.32 0.90
N GLY A 86 2.28 -6.93 2.03
CA GLY A 86 2.60 -8.37 2.11
C GLY A 86 1.78 -9.11 3.17
N THR A 87 1.53 -10.40 2.95
CA THR A 87 0.83 -11.29 3.90
C THR A 87 1.70 -11.73 5.07
N VAL A 88 3.00 -11.44 5.04
CA VAL A 88 4.05 -11.96 5.94
C VAL A 88 4.68 -10.82 6.75
N ASN A 89 5.86 -11.02 7.34
CA ASN A 89 6.57 -9.97 8.08
C ASN A 89 7.26 -8.98 7.13
N ALA A 90 7.60 -7.80 7.65
CA ALA A 90 8.21 -6.69 6.89
C ALA A 90 9.61 -6.98 6.32
N ASN A 91 10.25 -8.07 6.75
CA ASN A 91 11.49 -8.57 6.15
C ASN A 91 11.25 -9.37 4.86
N GLY A 92 9.99 -9.49 4.41
CA GLY A 92 9.59 -10.23 3.20
C GLY A 92 9.39 -11.74 3.43
N ASP A 93 9.49 -12.20 4.68
CA ASP A 93 9.56 -13.63 4.96
C ASP A 93 8.74 -14.06 6.20
N GLY A 94 8.66 -15.38 6.41
CA GLY A 94 7.84 -16.02 7.43
C GLY A 94 6.56 -16.63 6.85
N GLY A 95 5.72 -17.17 7.73
CA GLY A 95 4.42 -17.72 7.35
C GLY A 95 3.38 -16.63 7.05
N VAL A 96 2.32 -17.01 6.34
CA VAL A 96 1.17 -16.14 6.08
C VAL A 96 0.47 -15.78 7.39
N ASN A 97 0.33 -14.49 7.67
CA ASN A 97 -0.53 -14.00 8.74
C ASN A 97 -1.95 -13.80 8.21
N TYR A 98 -2.76 -14.85 8.24
CA TYR A 98 -4.14 -14.84 7.72
C TYR A 98 -5.02 -13.80 8.41
N GLY A 99 -5.06 -13.79 9.75
CA GLY A 99 -5.91 -12.87 10.51
C GLY A 99 -5.53 -11.41 10.29
N GLY A 100 -4.22 -11.09 10.33
CA GLY A 100 -3.75 -9.75 10.03
C GLY A 100 -4.07 -9.33 8.60
N THR A 101 -3.91 -10.24 7.64
CA THR A 101 -4.23 -9.96 6.23
C THR A 101 -5.72 -9.66 6.04
N GLU A 102 -6.60 -10.47 6.64
CA GLU A 102 -8.05 -10.27 6.58
C GLU A 102 -8.47 -8.93 7.19
N GLU A 103 -7.92 -8.54 8.35
CA GLU A 103 -8.19 -7.23 8.95
C GLU A 103 -7.80 -6.08 8.03
N TRP A 104 -6.65 -6.17 7.36
CA TRP A 104 -6.18 -5.15 6.43
C TRP A 104 -7.04 -5.07 5.17
N LEU A 105 -7.39 -6.22 4.57
CA LEU A 105 -8.25 -6.26 3.38
C LEU A 105 -9.63 -5.68 3.69
N ASN A 106 -10.25 -6.10 4.81
CA ASN A 106 -11.54 -5.56 5.24
C ASN A 106 -11.48 -4.05 5.48
N TRP A 107 -10.42 -3.56 6.13
CA TRP A 107 -10.24 -2.12 6.34
C TRP A 107 -10.06 -1.37 5.02
N MET A 108 -9.29 -1.90 4.07
CA MET A 108 -9.12 -1.28 2.76
C MET A 108 -10.42 -1.26 1.96
N ASP A 109 -11.19 -2.36 1.97
CA ASP A 109 -12.46 -2.46 1.25
C ASP A 109 -13.50 -1.50 1.84
N GLN A 110 -13.62 -1.42 3.17
CA GLN A 110 -14.53 -0.48 3.85
C GLN A 110 -14.23 0.99 3.53
N ASN A 111 -12.97 1.31 3.23
CA ASN A 111 -12.51 2.66 2.94
C ASN A 111 -12.26 2.92 1.44
N ASN A 112 -12.62 1.98 0.56
CA ASN A 112 -12.39 2.05 -0.88
C ASN A 112 -10.92 2.30 -1.27
N ILE A 113 -9.99 1.67 -0.56
CA ILE A 113 -8.55 1.81 -0.79
C ILE A 113 -8.12 0.77 -1.83
N SER A 114 -7.58 1.26 -2.95
CA SER A 114 -6.93 0.40 -3.94
C SER A 114 -5.61 -0.15 -3.41
N TRP A 115 -5.25 -1.36 -3.81
CA TRP A 115 -4.07 -2.03 -3.29
C TRP A 115 -3.37 -2.92 -4.32
N CYS A 116 -2.05 -3.10 -4.13
CA CYS A 116 -1.21 -4.02 -4.89
C CYS A 116 -0.39 -4.88 -3.92
N ASN A 117 -0.51 -6.20 -4.02
CA ASN A 117 0.26 -7.12 -3.17
C ASN A 117 1.70 -7.31 -3.71
N TRP A 118 2.65 -7.44 -2.79
CA TRP A 118 4.02 -7.90 -3.02
C TRP A 118 4.10 -9.43 -2.80
N SER A 119 4.59 -10.23 -3.75
CA SER A 119 5.02 -9.88 -5.12
C SER A 119 4.90 -11.03 -6.13
N ILE A 120 4.90 -10.67 -7.42
CA ILE A 120 5.08 -11.62 -8.52
C ILE A 120 6.58 -11.94 -8.66
N HIS A 121 7.05 -12.86 -7.81
CA HIS A 121 8.42 -13.36 -7.82
C HIS A 121 8.43 -14.84 -7.39
N ASP A 122 9.53 -15.54 -7.65
CA ASP A 122 9.81 -16.93 -7.24
C ASP A 122 10.96 -17.04 -6.21
N LYS A 123 11.24 -15.96 -5.47
CA LYS A 123 12.34 -15.96 -4.50
C LYS A 123 11.94 -16.89 -3.37
N ASN A 124 12.91 -17.59 -2.80
CA ASN A 124 12.65 -18.47 -1.67
C ASN A 124 12.42 -17.65 -0.39
N GLU A 125 11.23 -17.06 -0.27
CA GLU A 125 10.75 -16.24 0.85
C GLU A 125 9.22 -16.31 0.94
N GLY A 126 8.66 -16.02 2.12
CA GLY A 126 7.22 -16.07 2.37
C GLY A 126 6.37 -15.12 1.52
N ALA A 127 6.89 -13.95 1.11
CA ALA A 127 6.12 -12.96 0.36
C ALA A 127 6.02 -13.23 -1.16
N SER A 128 6.82 -14.15 -1.70
CA SER A 128 6.78 -14.47 -3.14
C SER A 128 5.52 -15.26 -3.49
N ILE A 129 4.81 -14.87 -4.55
CA ILE A 129 3.60 -15.58 -5.01
C ILE A 129 3.93 -16.99 -5.54
N PHE A 130 5.16 -17.22 -6.01
CA PHE A 130 5.65 -18.51 -6.48
C PHE A 130 6.76 -19.03 -5.56
N ASN A 131 6.82 -20.34 -5.38
CA ASN A 131 8.04 -21.01 -4.91
C ASN A 131 9.08 -21.01 -6.04
N PRO A 132 10.38 -21.19 -5.73
CA PRO A 132 11.37 -21.50 -6.75
C PRO A 132 10.90 -22.65 -7.64
N GLY A 133 10.87 -22.43 -8.95
CA GLY A 133 10.34 -23.39 -9.93
C GLY A 133 8.87 -23.20 -10.30
N GLY A 134 8.20 -22.14 -9.83
CA GLY A 134 6.97 -21.61 -10.43
C GLY A 134 5.64 -22.17 -9.91
N SER A 135 5.65 -23.08 -8.94
CA SER A 135 4.42 -23.48 -8.24
C SER A 135 3.95 -22.36 -7.30
N LEU A 136 2.64 -22.20 -7.08
CA LEU A 136 2.14 -21.20 -6.13
C LEU A 136 2.64 -21.51 -4.70
N SER A 137 3.18 -20.49 -4.04
CA SER A 137 3.52 -20.53 -2.61
C SER A 137 2.26 -20.55 -1.74
N GLU A 138 2.42 -20.64 -0.41
CA GLU A 138 1.29 -20.48 0.51
C GLU A 138 0.62 -19.11 0.34
N SER A 139 1.42 -18.03 0.33
CA SER A 139 0.95 -16.67 0.06
C SER A 139 0.26 -16.59 -1.30
N GLY A 140 0.85 -17.19 -2.33
CA GLY A 140 0.28 -17.16 -3.68
C GLY A 140 -1.04 -17.90 -3.85
N LYS A 141 -1.23 -19.03 -3.15
CA LYS A 141 -2.53 -19.71 -3.11
C LYS A 141 -3.58 -18.82 -2.45
N TYR A 142 -3.24 -18.22 -1.31
CA TYR A 142 -4.16 -17.35 -0.59
C TYR A 142 -4.53 -16.08 -1.37
N LEU A 143 -3.54 -15.44 -1.99
CA LEU A 143 -3.75 -14.25 -2.83
C LEU A 143 -4.59 -14.54 -4.07
N LYS A 144 -4.43 -15.72 -4.67
CA LYS A 144 -5.30 -16.15 -5.77
C LYS A 144 -6.76 -16.16 -5.32
N ASP A 145 -7.06 -16.74 -4.16
CA ASP A 145 -8.43 -16.79 -3.64
C ASP A 145 -8.98 -15.39 -3.34
N ILE A 146 -8.16 -14.50 -2.75
CA ILE A 146 -8.51 -13.09 -2.51
C ILE A 146 -8.84 -12.39 -3.84
N LEU A 147 -7.97 -12.47 -4.85
CA LEU A 147 -8.16 -11.80 -6.14
C LEU A 147 -9.41 -12.32 -6.88
N HIS A 148 -9.64 -13.63 -6.86
CA HIS A 148 -10.83 -14.24 -7.44
C HIS A 148 -12.11 -13.82 -6.70
N GLY A 149 -12.06 -13.62 -5.38
CA GLY A 149 -13.18 -13.17 -4.56
C GLY A 149 -13.45 -11.66 -4.67
N SER A 150 -12.42 -10.83 -4.88
CA SER A 150 -12.55 -9.37 -4.98
C SER A 150 -12.94 -8.88 -6.39
N ALA A 151 -12.54 -9.59 -7.45
CA ALA A 151 -12.81 -9.20 -8.84
C ALA A 151 -14.31 -9.13 -9.25
N PRO A 152 -15.23 -9.98 -8.75
CA PRO A 152 -16.63 -9.95 -9.17
C PRO A 152 -17.50 -8.89 -8.48
N TYR A 153 -17.05 -8.32 -7.36
CA TYR A 153 -17.90 -7.52 -6.45
C TYR A 153 -17.40 -6.09 -6.21
N ALA A 154 -16.39 -5.63 -6.93
CA ALA A 154 -15.89 -4.26 -6.82
C ALA A 154 -16.45 -3.40 -7.96
N PRO A 155 -17.64 -2.76 -7.83
CA PRO A 155 -18.18 -1.89 -8.87
C PRO A 155 -17.34 -0.63 -9.14
N TRP A 156 -16.28 -0.42 -8.35
CA TRP A 156 -15.34 0.70 -8.40
C TRP A 156 -13.92 0.29 -8.84
N ARG A 157 -13.70 -0.99 -9.19
CA ARG A 157 -12.47 -1.50 -9.82
C ARG A 157 -12.77 -1.94 -11.24
#